data_AF-A0A8T5ISK8-F1
#
_entry.id   AF-A0A8T5ISK8-F1
#
_cell.length_a   1.000
_cell.length_b   1.000
_cell.length_c   1.000
_cell.angle_alpha   90.00
_cell.angle_beta   90.00
_cell.angle_gamma   90.00
#
_symmetry.space_group_name_H-M   'P 1'
#
loop_
_entity.id
_entity.type
_entity.pdbx_description
1 polymer ?
#
loop_
_entity_poly.entity_id
_entity_poly.type
_entity_poly.pdbx_seq_one_letter_code
_entity_poly.pdbx_strand_id
1 'polypeptide(L)'
;MNNRGLVGMIVIVGVVLVIGFFWFVGEMNGEGEDEELCIPESCCHATECVLESEAPNCSNAGCTLNCEPGTLDCGQARCEFVDDKCEVVLNE
;
A
#
# COMPACT_ATOMS: atom_id res chain seq x y z
N MET A 1 12.69 43.85 -31.85
CA MET A 1 12.98 43.11 -30.60
C MET A 1 14.49 43.07 -30.42
N ASN A 2 15.02 43.61 -29.33
CA ASN A 2 16.47 43.60 -29.12
C ASN A 2 16.91 42.16 -28.82
N ASN A 3 17.94 41.66 -29.50
CA ASN A 3 18.45 40.30 -29.31
C ASN A 3 18.77 40.00 -27.83
N ARG A 4 19.17 41.04 -27.08
CA ARG A 4 19.42 40.97 -25.62
C ARG A 4 18.14 40.71 -24.80
N GLY A 5 17.01 41.30 -25.21
CA GLY A 5 15.71 41.07 -24.57
C GLY A 5 15.07 39.74 -24.96
N LEU A 6 15.27 39.31 -26.21
CA LEU A 6 14.82 38.00 -26.69
C LEU A 6 15.53 36.85 -25.95
N VAL A 7 16.85 36.95 -25.79
CA VAL A 7 17.64 35.96 -25.05
C VAL A 7 17.20 35.87 -23.58
N GLY A 8 16.94 37.01 -22.92
CA GLY A 8 16.43 37.03 -21.55
C GLY A 8 15.08 36.32 -21.39
N MET A 9 14.15 36.55 -22.32
CA MET A 9 12.83 35.90 -22.29
C MET A 9 12.93 34.38 -22.49
N ILE A 10 13.81 33.91 -23.37
CA ILE A 10 14.00 32.46 -23.61
C ILE A 10 14.54 31.77 -22.34
N VAL A 11 15.49 32.41 -21.65
CA VAL A 11 16.05 31.87 -20.40
C VAL A 11 14.98 31.80 -19.31
N ILE A 12 14.19 32.85 -19.14
CA ILE A 12 13.14 32.89 -18.11
C ILE A 12 12.06 31.84 -18.40
N VAL A 13 11.59 31.74 -19.64
CA VAL A 13 10.61 30.72 -20.04
C VAL A 13 11.18 29.32 -19.85
N GLY A 14 12.44 29.09 -20.21
CA GLY A 14 13.12 27.81 -19.99
C GLY A 14 13.16 27.41 -18.51
N VAL A 15 13.53 28.35 -17.62
CA VAL A 15 13.57 28.11 -16.17
C VAL A 15 12.18 27.83 -15.61
N VAL A 16 11.16 28.58 -16.03
CA VAL A 16 9.77 28.37 -15.59
C VAL A 16 9.25 27.01 -16.07
N LEU A 17 9.57 26.59 -17.30
CA LEU A 17 9.18 25.29 -17.83
C LEU A 17 9.87 24.13 -17.11
N VAL A 18 11.17 24.26 -16.80
CA VAL A 18 11.89 23.23 -16.03
C VAL A 18 11.33 23.13 -14.62
N ILE A 19 11.16 24.26 -13.92
CA ILE A 19 10.57 24.27 -12.58
C ILE A 19 9.17 23.64 -12.64
N GLY A 20 8.28 24.14 -13.51
CA GLY A 20 6.92 23.62 -13.66
C GLY A 20 6.88 22.12 -14.01
N PHE A 21 7.80 21.63 -14.82
CA PHE A 21 7.92 20.20 -15.15
C PHE A 21 8.35 19.37 -13.92
N PHE A 22 9.31 19.86 -13.12
CA PHE A 22 9.71 19.17 -11.88
C PHE A 22 8.58 19.14 -10.84
N TRP A 23 7.81 20.23 -10.69
CA TRP A 23 6.59 20.22 -9.87
C TRP A 23 5.54 19.25 -10.41
N PHE A 24 5.36 19.19 -11.73
CA PHE A 24 4.37 18.32 -12.37
C PHE A 24 4.73 16.82 -12.30
N VAL A 25 6.01 16.46 -12.40
CA VAL A 25 6.48 15.06 -12.25
C VAL A 25 6.36 14.58 -10.81
N GLY A 26 6.52 15.47 -9.82
CA GLY A 26 6.34 15.14 -8.40
C GLY A 26 4.93 14.60 -8.09
N GLU A 27 3.89 15.22 -8.66
CA GLU A 27 2.48 14.87 -8.41
C GLU A 27 2.06 13.52 -9.03
N MET A 28 2.79 13.00 -10.01
CA MET A 28 2.47 11.72 -10.67
C MET A 28 3.07 10.50 -9.94
N ASN A 29 3.91 10.72 -8.92
CA ASN A 29 4.33 9.67 -8.01
C ASN A 29 3.28 9.54 -6.92
N GLY A 30 2.06 9.15 -7.31
CA GLY A 30 1.08 8.68 -6.35
C GLY A 30 1.75 7.59 -5.51
N GLU A 31 1.92 7.87 -4.23
CA GLU A 31 2.28 6.91 -3.19
C GLU A 31 1.16 5.87 -3.13
N GLY A 32 1.14 4.96 -4.10
CA GLY A 32 0.79 3.59 -3.81
C GLY A 32 1.95 3.07 -3.01
N GLU A 33 1.89 3.22 -1.69
CA GLU A 33 2.64 2.32 -0.83
C GLU A 33 2.17 0.92 -1.26
N ASP A 34 3.03 0.18 -1.93
CA ASP A 34 2.88 -1.26 -2.12
C ASP A 34 3.06 -1.88 -0.71
N GLU A 35 2.16 -1.55 0.21
CA GLU A 35 2.12 -2.16 1.52
C GLU A 35 1.74 -3.62 1.29
N GLU A 36 2.68 -4.53 1.58
CA GLU A 36 2.44 -5.96 1.44
C GLU A 36 1.27 -6.36 2.33
N LEU A 37 0.11 -6.60 1.71
CA LEU A 37 -1.12 -6.93 2.42
C LEU A 37 -1.05 -8.36 2.92
N CYS A 38 -1.10 -8.50 4.24
CA CYS A 38 -1.21 -9.79 4.92
C CYS A 38 -2.66 -10.12 5.25
N ILE A 39 -3.07 -11.35 4.95
CA ILE A 39 -4.42 -11.85 5.14
C ILE A 39 -4.38 -13.22 5.84
N PRO A 40 -5.51 -13.70 6.41
CA PRO A 40 -5.56 -15.01 7.04
C PRO A 40 -5.28 -16.17 6.07
N GLU A 41 -4.52 -17.18 6.50
CA GLU A 41 -4.19 -18.38 5.71
C GLU A 41 -5.40 -19.27 5.39
N SER A 42 -6.44 -19.19 6.23
CA SER A 42 -7.68 -19.93 6.09
C SER A 42 -8.90 -19.03 6.35
N CYS A 43 -10.06 -19.45 5.84
CA CYS A 43 -11.26 -18.61 5.85
C CYS A 43 -11.89 -18.40 7.23
N CYS A 44 -11.63 -19.30 8.18
CA CYS A 44 -12.20 -19.28 9.52
C CYS A 44 -11.17 -19.86 10.48
N HIS A 45 -11.09 -19.37 11.72
CA HIS A 45 -10.21 -19.94 12.75
C HIS A 45 -8.72 -19.94 12.36
N ALA A 46 -8.33 -19.01 11.49
CA ALA A 46 -6.96 -18.95 11.02
C ALA A 46 -6.00 -18.67 12.18
N THR A 47 -4.88 -19.39 12.19
CA THR A 47 -3.83 -19.25 13.20
C THR A 47 -2.55 -18.67 12.63
N GLU A 48 -2.48 -18.48 11.31
CA GLU A 48 -1.35 -17.91 10.59
C GLU A 48 -1.84 -16.92 9.52
N CYS A 49 -0.91 -16.10 9.03
CA CYS A 49 -1.15 -15.09 8.00
C CYS A 49 -0.27 -15.37 6.78
N VAL A 50 -0.81 -15.08 5.60
CA VAL A 50 -0.15 -15.22 4.30
C VAL A 50 -0.24 -13.91 3.52
N LEU A 51 0.57 -13.79 2.47
CA LEU A 51 0.46 -12.67 1.54
C LEU A 51 -0.87 -12.73 0.78
N GLU A 52 -1.39 -11.57 0.39
CA GLU A 52 -2.62 -11.48 -0.41
C GLU A 52 -2.53 -12.31 -1.72
N SER A 53 -1.34 -12.41 -2.31
CA SER A 53 -1.10 -13.25 -3.50
C SER A 53 -1.34 -14.75 -3.26
N GLU A 54 -1.33 -15.19 -2.00
CA GLU A 54 -1.50 -16.57 -1.56
C GLU A 54 -2.87 -16.81 -0.91
N ALA A 55 -3.80 -15.86 -1.08
CA ALA A 55 -5.12 -15.89 -0.45
C ALA A 55 -5.88 -17.21 -0.66
N PRO A 56 -6.47 -17.77 0.41
CA PRO A 56 -7.45 -18.84 0.26
C PRO A 56 -8.73 -18.31 -0.41
N ASN A 57 -9.38 -19.13 -1.23
CA ASN A 57 -10.68 -18.77 -1.79
C ASN A 57 -11.81 -19.02 -0.79
N CYS A 58 -12.34 -17.93 -0.21
CA CYS A 58 -13.41 -17.98 0.78
C CYS A 58 -14.83 -17.74 0.23
N SER A 59 -15.01 -17.63 -1.10
CA SER A 59 -16.32 -17.26 -1.68
C SER A 59 -17.46 -18.25 -1.40
N ASN A 60 -17.13 -19.51 -1.08
CA ASN A 60 -18.10 -20.55 -0.73
C ASN A 60 -17.88 -21.12 0.69
N ALA A 61 -17.07 -20.46 1.52
CA ALA A 61 -16.81 -20.89 2.87
C ALA A 61 -17.96 -20.47 3.81
N GLY A 62 -18.50 -21.42 4.55
CA GLY A 62 -19.46 -21.16 5.63
C GLY A 62 -18.76 -21.33 6.98
N CYS A 63 -18.36 -20.23 7.60
CA CYS A 63 -17.76 -20.26 8.94
C CYS A 63 -18.82 -20.48 10.02
N THR A 64 -18.41 -21.14 11.10
CA THR A 64 -19.21 -21.13 12.33
C THR A 64 -19.18 -19.73 12.94
N LEU A 65 -20.26 -19.30 13.60
CA LEU A 65 -20.28 -18.03 14.35
C LEU A 65 -19.60 -18.16 15.74
N ASN A 66 -18.76 -19.17 15.91
CA ASN A 66 -18.02 -19.37 17.16
C ASN A 66 -16.69 -18.62 17.04
N CYS A 67 -16.21 -18.04 18.14
CA CYS A 67 -14.85 -17.51 18.21
C CYS A 67 -13.96 -18.60 18.79
N GLU A 68 -12.95 -19.07 18.07
CA GLU A 68 -12.02 -20.05 18.63
C GLU A 68 -10.86 -19.35 19.35
N PRO A 69 -10.58 -19.68 20.62
CA PRO A 69 -9.46 -19.11 21.34
C PRO A 69 -8.12 -19.34 20.65
N GLY A 70 -7.28 -18.30 20.57
CA GLY A 70 -5.94 -18.40 19.98
C GLY A 70 -5.91 -18.34 18.45
N THR A 71 -6.99 -17.92 17.82
CA THR A 71 -7.10 -17.69 16.37
C THR A 71 -7.26 -16.21 16.05
N LEU A 72 -7.28 -15.85 14.77
CA LEU A 72 -7.59 -14.51 14.26
C LEU A 72 -9.07 -14.13 14.41
N ASP A 73 -9.91 -15.03 14.94
CA ASP A 73 -11.34 -14.80 15.05
C ASP A 73 -11.69 -13.71 16.07
N CYS A 74 -12.77 -12.99 15.78
CA CYS A 74 -13.40 -12.04 16.69
C CYS A 74 -12.45 -10.92 17.17
N GLY A 75 -11.42 -10.63 16.40
CA GLY A 75 -10.44 -9.59 16.71
C GLY A 75 -9.51 -9.95 17.87
N GLN A 76 -9.32 -11.23 18.18
CA GLN A 76 -8.31 -11.68 19.14
C GLN A 76 -6.88 -11.42 18.65
N ALA A 77 -6.67 -11.39 17.33
CA ALA A 77 -5.40 -11.09 16.69
C ALA A 77 -5.65 -10.42 15.32
N ARG A 78 -4.58 -9.96 14.68
CA ARG A 78 -4.58 -9.39 13.33
C ARG A 78 -3.35 -9.82 12.55
N CYS A 79 -3.45 -9.80 11.23
CA CYS A 79 -2.31 -10.01 10.35
C CYS A 79 -1.55 -8.70 10.15
N GLU A 80 -0.24 -8.74 10.35
CA GLU A 80 0.67 -7.62 10.06
C GLU A 80 1.89 -8.12 9.31
N PHE A 81 2.45 -7.25 8.48
CA PHE A 81 3.74 -7.49 7.83
C PHE A 81 4.86 -7.03 8.76
N VAL A 82 5.61 -7.98 9.33
CA VAL A 82 6.65 -7.74 10.33
C VAL A 82 7.88 -8.57 9.98
N ASP A 83 9.07 -7.96 9.98
CA ASP A 83 10.35 -8.63 9.69
C ASP A 83 10.36 -9.41 8.36
N ASP A 84 9.92 -8.76 7.27
CA ASP A 84 9.86 -9.31 5.90
C ASP A 84 8.96 -10.55 5.74
N LYS A 85 7.91 -10.69 6.57
CA LYS A 85 6.94 -11.78 6.50
C LYS A 85 5.60 -11.40 7.13
N CYS A 86 4.56 -12.14 6.78
CA CYS A 86 3.26 -12.02 7.44
C CYS A 86 3.27 -12.75 8.79
N GLU A 87 2.98 -12.01 9.86
CA GLU A 87 2.87 -12.52 11.22
C GLU A 87 1.50 -12.24 11.83
N VAL A 88 1.15 -13.07 12.82
CA VAL A 88 -0.04 -12.88 13.65
C VAL A 88 0.34 -12.05 14.87
N VAL A 89 -0.30 -10.90 15.02
CA VAL A 89 -0.13 -10.00 16.16
C VAL A 89 -1.37 -10.07 17.04
N LEU A 90 -1.19 -10.42 18.30
CA LEU A 90 -2.28 -10.49 19.28
C LEU A 90 -2.79 -9.08 19.61
N ASN A 91 -4.11 -8.93 19.71
CA ASN A 91 -4.73 -7.70 20.16
C ASN A 91 -4.89 -7.76 21.69
N GLU A 92 -4.22 -6.85 22.40
CA GLU A 92 -4.24 -6.75 23.87
C GLU A 92 -5.55 -6.20 24.45
#